data_AF-A0A7K3BJW5-F1
#
_entry.id   AF-A0A7K3BJW5-F1
#
_cell.length_a   1.000
_cell.length_b   1.000
_cell.length_c   1.000
_cell.angle_alpha   90.00
_cell.angle_beta   90.00
_cell.angle_gamma   90.00
#
_symmetry.space_group_name_H-M   'P 1'
#
loop_
_entity.id
_entity.type
_entity.pdbx_description
1 polymer ?
#
loop_
_entity_poly.entity_id
_entity_poly.type
_entity_poly.pdbx_seq_one_letter_code
_entity_poly.pdbx_strand_id
1 'polypeptide(L)'
;MRIRFASDRFVHEGGSRWAVHGHLSMHGISRSVTLDTDYLGLATGGYGEELRCAALATAELHRDDYTLNWQSMLARGIAVVGPTIKLELDVQAMFSRHDTPTPPE
;
A
#
# COMPACT_ATOMS: atom_id res chain seq x y z
N MET A 1 -1.26 -14.01 -10.41
CA MET A 1 -0.70 -12.66 -10.69
C MET A 1 -0.13 -12.10 -9.40
N ARG A 2 1.10 -11.56 -9.40
CA ARG A 2 1.75 -11.01 -8.20
C ARG A 2 1.80 -9.48 -8.30
N ILE A 3 1.34 -8.81 -7.26
CA ILE A 3 1.56 -7.37 -7.05
C ILE A 3 2.69 -7.25 -6.00
N ARG A 4 3.64 -6.36 -6.23
CA ARG A 4 4.77 -6.14 -5.31
C ARG A 4 5.04 -4.65 -5.20
N PHE A 5 5.09 -4.14 -3.98
CA PHE A 5 5.66 -2.84 -3.67
C PHE A 5 7.02 -3.04 -2.99
N ALA A 6 8.00 -2.22 -3.35
CA ALA A 6 9.30 -2.16 -2.69
C ALA A 6 9.66 -0.70 -2.44
N SER A 7 9.73 -0.29 -1.18
CA SER A 7 10.12 1.07 -0.81
C SER A 7 11.63 1.28 -0.95
N ASP A 8 12.02 2.51 -1.25
CA ASP A 8 13.42 2.96 -1.30
C ASP A 8 13.69 4.17 -0.39
N ARG A 9 12.65 4.95 -0.06
CA ARG A 9 12.77 6.15 0.76
C ARG A 9 11.51 6.45 1.56
N PHE A 10 11.73 6.89 2.79
CA PHE A 10 10.69 7.40 3.69
C PHE A 10 11.01 8.86 4.00
N VAL A 11 10.04 9.76 3.82
CA VAL A 11 10.16 11.19 4.10
C VAL A 11 9.12 11.55 5.14
N HIS A 12 9.55 12.12 6.27
CA HIS A 12 8.65 12.65 7.29
C HIS A 12 8.14 14.03 6.85
N GLU A 13 6.83 14.20 6.78
CA GLU A 13 6.18 15.44 6.32
C GLU A 13 5.60 16.28 7.47
N GLY A 14 5.86 15.86 8.71
CA GLY A 14 5.38 16.50 9.93
C GLY A 14 4.16 15.81 10.53
N GLY A 15 4.04 15.89 11.86
CA GLY A 15 2.99 15.18 12.61
C GLY A 15 3.08 13.67 12.37
N SER A 16 1.94 13.05 12.06
CA SER A 16 1.80 11.63 11.70
C SER A 16 2.07 11.32 10.23
N ARG A 17 2.32 12.32 9.38
CA ARG A 17 2.36 12.13 7.93
C ARG A 17 3.74 11.76 7.40
N TRP A 18 3.75 10.84 6.46
CA TRP A 18 4.92 10.33 5.77
C TRP A 18 4.64 10.15 4.28
N ALA A 19 5.62 10.50 3.45
CA ALA A 19 5.67 10.06 2.06
C ALA A 19 6.59 8.84 1.95
N VAL A 20 6.05 7.72 1.48
CA VAL A 20 6.82 6.49 1.24
C VAL A 20 7.00 6.30 -0.26
N HIS A 21 8.21 6.55 -0.75
CA HIS A 21 8.58 6.34 -2.13
C HIS A 21 8.99 4.89 -2.37
N GLY A 22 8.61 4.36 -3.52
CA GLY A 22 9.04 3.04 -3.93
C GLY A 22 8.60 2.68 -5.34
N HIS A 23 8.80 1.42 -5.68
CA HIS A 23 8.40 0.83 -6.94
C HIS A 23 7.24 -0.14 -6.75
N LEU A 24 6.12 0.15 -7.41
CA LEU A 24 4.99 -0.77 -7.53
C LEU A 24 5.12 -1.55 -8.83
N SER A 25 5.12 -2.87 -8.71
CA SER A 25 5.16 -3.81 -9.82
C SER A 25 3.85 -4.57 -9.91
N MET A 26 3.21 -4.47 -11.06
CA MET A 26 1.94 -5.12 -11.38
C MET A 26 1.94 -5.52 -12.86
N HIS A 27 1.51 -6.74 -13.15
CA HIS A 27 1.44 -7.27 -14.52
C HIS A 27 2.78 -7.17 -15.30
N GLY A 28 3.90 -7.39 -14.61
CA GLY A 28 5.24 -7.31 -15.20
C GLY A 28 5.76 -5.89 -15.47
N ILE A 29 4.96 -4.85 -15.22
CA ILE A 29 5.35 -3.45 -15.32
C ILE A 29 5.65 -2.90 -13.93
N SER A 30 6.75 -2.15 -13.81
CA SER A 30 7.16 -1.47 -12.57
C SER A 30 7.16 0.04 -12.77
N ARG A 31 6.61 0.78 -11.81
CA ARG A 31 6.53 2.25 -11.79
C ARG A 31 6.88 2.78 -10.41
N SER A 32 7.49 3.95 -10.39
CA SER A 32 7.65 4.71 -9.15
C SER A 32 6.29 5.20 -8.67
N VAL A 33 6.02 4.99 -7.39
CA VAL A 33 4.80 5.40 -6.68
C VAL A 33 5.21 6.01 -5.35
N THR A 34 4.53 7.07 -4.94
CA THR A 34 4.59 7.60 -3.58
C THR A 34 3.31 7.21 -2.87
N LEU A 35 3.43 6.59 -1.70
CA LEU A 35 2.31 6.37 -0.80
C LEU A 35 2.23 7.53 0.19
N ASP A 36 1.11 8.24 0.21
CA ASP A 36 0.76 9.18 1.28
C ASP A 36 0.31 8.36 2.48
N THR A 37 1.05 8.46 3.59
CA THR A 37 0.96 7.54 4.72
C THR A 37 0.71 8.30 6.02
N ASP A 38 -0.39 7.95 6.70
CA ASP A 38 -0.70 8.38 8.05
C ASP A 38 -0.28 7.31 9.05
N TYR A 39 0.70 7.65 9.88
CA TYR A 39 1.14 6.81 10.98
C TYR A 39 0.20 6.94 12.18
N LEU A 40 -0.44 5.83 12.56
CA LEU A 40 -1.45 5.82 13.63
C LEU A 40 -0.85 5.63 15.02
N GLY A 41 0.48 5.47 15.11
CA GLY A 41 1.20 5.33 16.36
C GLY A 41 1.65 3.90 16.67
N LEU A 42 2.20 3.75 17.87
CA LEU A 42 2.60 2.49 18.47
C LEU A 42 1.69 2.19 19.66
N ALA A 43 1.38 0.93 19.84
CA ALA A 43 0.74 0.43 21.04
C ALA A 43 1.40 -0.89 21.44
N THR A 44 1.57 -1.07 22.75
CA THR A 44 1.72 -2.42 23.32
C THR A 44 0.33 -3.03 23.39
N GLY A 45 0.10 -4.10 22.63
CA GLY A 45 -1.21 -4.72 22.58
C GLY A 45 -1.20 -6.07 21.86
N GLY A 46 -1.88 -7.06 22.45
CA GLY A 46 -1.95 -8.43 21.93
C GLY A 46 -1.70 -9.47 23.03
N TYR A 47 -1.12 -10.61 22.63
CA TYR A 47 -0.70 -11.69 23.52
C TYR A 47 0.61 -11.32 24.22
N GLY A 48 0.53 -10.58 25.34
CA GLY A 48 1.70 -10.13 26.12
C GLY A 48 2.11 -8.68 25.85
N GLU A 49 3.41 -8.36 25.99
CA GLU A 49 3.99 -7.03 25.80
C GLU A 49 4.46 -6.77 24.35
N GLU A 50 3.73 -7.29 23.37
CA GLU A 50 4.08 -7.15 21.94
C GLU A 50 3.92 -5.70 21.48
N LEU A 51 4.99 -5.14 20.93
CA LEU A 51 4.97 -3.81 20.34
C LEU A 51 4.39 -3.87 18.92
N ARG A 52 3.31 -3.14 18.69
CA ARG A 52 2.65 -3.04 17.39
C ARG A 52 2.61 -1.59 16.91
N CYS A 53 2.70 -1.41 15.60
CA CYS A 53 2.38 -0.14 14.95
C CYS A 53 1.28 -0.32 13.91
N ALA A 54 0.62 0.78 13.59
CA ALA A 54 -0.34 0.84 12.50
C ALA A 54 -0.12 2.07 11.63
N ALA A 55 -0.49 1.95 10.36
CA ALA A 55 -0.45 3.03 9.39
C ALA A 55 -1.53 2.82 8.32
N LEU A 56 -2.08 3.94 7.83
CA LEU A 56 -2.89 3.96 6.62
C LEU A 56 -2.03 4.53 5.50
N ALA A 57 -2.02 3.89 4.34
CA ALA A 57 -1.27 4.37 3.18
C ALA A 57 -2.16 4.41 1.94
N THR A 58 -2.04 5.47 1.15
CA THR A 58 -2.85 5.67 -0.05
C THR A 58 -2.03 6.15 -1.24
N ALA A 59 -2.48 5.81 -2.45
CA ALA A 59 -1.97 6.39 -3.68
C ALA A 59 -3.04 6.36 -4.78
N GLU A 60 -2.97 7.31 -5.70
CA GLU A 60 -3.71 7.22 -6.96
C GLU A 60 -2.78 6.76 -8.08
N LEU A 61 -3.23 5.76 -8.83
CA LEU A 61 -2.50 5.18 -9.96
C LEU A 61 -3.31 5.36 -11.23
N HIS A 62 -2.64 5.41 -12.38
CA HIS A 62 -3.29 5.36 -13.68
C HIS A 62 -3.14 3.95 -14.28
N ARG A 63 -4.25 3.29 -14.62
CA ARG A 63 -4.23 1.88 -15.07
C ARG A 63 -3.39 1.66 -16.34
N ASP A 64 -3.35 2.67 -17.21
CA ASP A 64 -2.66 2.61 -18.48
C ASP A 64 -1.14 2.52 -18.28
N ASP A 65 -0.61 3.04 -17.17
CA ASP A 65 0.81 2.96 -16.81
C ASP A 65 1.28 1.53 -16.58
N TYR A 66 0.36 0.62 -16.26
CA TYR A 66 0.57 -0.79 -15.98
C TYR A 66 0.06 -1.70 -17.09
N THR A 67 -0.26 -1.14 -18.27
CA THR A 67 -0.82 -1.87 -19.42
C THR A 67 -2.08 -2.67 -19.09
N LEU A 68 -2.85 -2.23 -18.08
CA LEU A 68 -4.14 -2.80 -17.73
C LEU A 68 -5.20 -2.25 -18.68
N ASN A 69 -5.14 -2.70 -19.93
CA ASN A 69 -6.00 -2.26 -21.02
C ASN A 69 -7.33 -3.02 -21.02
N TRP A 70 -8.27 -2.59 -20.18
CA TRP A 70 -9.63 -3.12 -20.21
C TRP A 70 -10.44 -2.52 -21.36
N GLN A 71 -10.49 -3.22 -22.50
CA GLN A 71 -11.25 -2.82 -23.69
C GLN A 71 -12.69 -3.37 -23.66
N SER A 72 -13.44 -3.20 -22.57
CA SER A 72 -14.90 -3.34 -22.66
C SER A 72 -15.48 -2.02 -23.14
N MET A 73 -15.45 -1.80 -24.45
CA MET A 73 -16.25 -0.76 -25.08
C MET A 73 -17.71 -1.22 -25.09
N LEU A 74 -18.62 -0.42 -24.55
CA LEU A 74 -20.02 -0.51 -24.97
C LEU A 74 -20.12 0.01 -26.41
N ALA A 75 -21.04 -0.56 -27.19
CA ALA A 75 -21.48 0.08 -28.43
C ALA A 75 -21.88 1.53 -28.09
N ARG A 76 -21.20 2.53 -28.69
CA ARG A 76 -21.26 3.99 -28.46
C ARG A 76 -20.05 4.66 -27.77
N GLY A 77 -18.89 4.02 -27.66
CA GLY A 77 -17.61 4.73 -27.46
C GLY A 77 -17.42 5.41 -26.09
N ILE A 78 -18.22 5.06 -25.09
CA ILE A 78 -18.02 5.48 -23.70
C ILE A 78 -17.18 4.41 -22.99
N ALA A 79 -16.09 4.82 -22.34
CA ALA A 79 -15.31 3.93 -21.48
C ALA A 79 -16.17 3.53 -20.26
N VAL A 80 -16.37 2.23 -20.07
CA VAL A 80 -17.18 1.68 -18.97
C VAL A 80 -16.47 1.82 -17.62
N VAL A 81 -15.14 1.98 -17.64
CA VAL A 81 -14.29 2.03 -16.44
C VAL A 81 -13.33 3.20 -16.58
N GLY A 82 -13.26 4.06 -15.56
CA GLY A 82 -12.32 5.18 -15.49
C GLY A 82 -10.85 4.72 -15.39
N PRO A 83 -9.89 5.60 -15.70
CA PRO A 83 -8.48 5.21 -15.74
C PRO A 83 -7.80 5.19 -14.36
N THR A 84 -8.37 5.86 -13.37
CA THR A 84 -7.80 5.98 -12.02
C THR A 84 -8.05 4.72 -11.18
N ILE A 85 -7.01 4.28 -10.49
CA ILE A 85 -7.06 3.23 -9.46
C ILE A 85 -6.66 3.89 -8.15
N LYS A 86 -7.52 3.80 -7.13
CA LYS A 86 -7.17 4.17 -5.76
C LYS A 86 -6.59 2.96 -5.05
N LEU A 87 -5.35 3.08 -4.57
CA LEU A 87 -4.70 2.10 -3.71
C LEU A 87 -4.89 2.56 -2.26
N GLU A 88 -5.37 1.65 -1.41
CA GLU A 88 -5.53 1.86 0.02
C GLU A 88 -4.94 0.66 0.75
N LEU A 89 -4.06 0.91 1.73
CA LEU A 89 -3.49 -0.09 2.60
C LEU A 89 -3.80 0.26 4.05
N ASP A 90 -4.40 -0.68 4.77
CA ASP A 90 -4.50 -0.67 6.22
C ASP A 90 -3.46 -1.64 6.76
N VAL A 91 -2.42 -1.10 7.39
CA VAL A 91 -1.23 -1.85 7.80
C VAL A 91 -1.17 -1.91 9.30
N GLN A 92 -1.12 -3.13 9.84
CA GLN A 92 -0.66 -3.40 11.19
C GLN A 92 0.61 -4.24 11.12
N ALA A 93 1.65 -3.82 11.83
CA ALA A 93 2.89 -4.57 11.94
C ALA A 93 3.23 -4.81 13.42
N MET A 94 3.73 -6.01 13.70
CA MET A 94 4.20 -6.42 15.01
C MET A 94 5.72 -6.51 14.98
N PHE A 95 6.37 -5.92 15.99
CA PHE A 95 7.79 -6.17 16.21
C PHE A 95 7.95 -7.59 16.73
N SER A 96 8.50 -8.47 15.87
CA SER A 96 8.80 -9.85 16.23
C SER A 96 10.30 -10.00 16.51
N ARG A 97 10.61 -10.50 17.69
CA ARG A 97 11.88 -11.14 18.02
C ARG A 97 11.67 -12.67 18.01
N HIS A 98 12.76 -13.42 18.05
CA HIS A 98 12.72 -14.89 18.01
C HIS A 98 11.89 -15.50 19.17
N ASP A 99 11.71 -14.77 20.26
CA ASP A 99 10.97 -15.13 21.47
C ASP A 99 9.54 -14.55 21.52
N THR A 100 9.11 -13.77 20.53
CA THR A 100 7.74 -13.23 20.50
C THR A 100 6.72 -14.36 20.33
N PRO A 101 5.75 -14.52 21.24
CA PRO A 101 4.72 -15.54 21.14
C PRO A 101 3.97 -15.43 19.80
N THR A 102 3.70 -16.55 19.15
CA THR A 102 2.80 -16.52 17.98
C THR A 102 1.37 -16.35 18.48
N PRO A 103 0.57 -15.42 17.92
CA PRO A 103 -0.86 -15.37 18.19
C PRO A 103 -1.50 -16.74 17.91
N PRO A 104 -2.42 -17.23 18.74
CA PRO A 104 -3.19 -18.43 18.44
C PRO A 104 -4.00 -18.22 17.15
N GLU A 105 -4.18 -19.33 16.42
CA GLU A 105 -4.91 -19.40 15.15
C GLU A 105 -6.36 -18.92 15.25
#